data_AF-A0A5N7MTP8-F1
#
_entry.id   AF-A0A5N7MTP8-F1
#
_cell.length_a   1.000
_cell.length_b   1.000
_cell.length_c   1.000
_cell.angle_alpha   90.00
_cell.angle_beta   90.00
_cell.angle_gamma   90.00
#
_symmetry.space_group_name_H-M   'P 1'
#
loop_
_entity.id
_entity.type
_entity.pdbx_description
1 polymer ?
#
loop_
_entity_poly.entity_id
_entity_poly.type
_entity_poly.pdbx_seq_one_letter_code
_entity_poly.pdbx_strand_id
1 'polypeptide(L)'
;MVDLVLIDLHEPTLPRAAPKIPRPRSDGYNPGKLSAVWASTETKAIEAAGILAAQFSLPVLVHHGLHENDRSATGFLPPPEFDRMADAFFARPDESVRGWERAVDAQARVATAVDDILQRFSGENIAFISHGGVGTLLLCKYLGIPISRTADQPFQGHFWAFDVATRRVLHRWREIAPQEMVVS
;
A
#
# COMPACT_ATOMS: atom_id res chain seq x y z
N MET A 1 7.91 16.94 1.80
CA MET A 1 8.65 15.96 2.63
C MET A 1 7.85 14.69 2.57
N VAL A 2 8.29 13.69 1.83
CA VAL A 2 7.44 12.57 1.39
C VAL A 2 8.26 11.33 1.39
N ASP A 3 7.65 10.19 1.75
CA ASP A 3 7.61 8.96 0.96
C ASP A 3 6.52 8.03 1.50
N LEU A 4 5.90 7.25 0.63
CA LEU A 4 4.92 6.19 0.95
C LEU A 4 5.09 5.13 -0.13
N VAL A 5 5.06 3.85 0.25
CA VAL A 5 5.34 2.74 -0.67
C VAL A 5 4.41 1.60 -0.33
N LEU A 6 3.26 1.54 -0.99
CA LEU A 6 2.29 0.48 -0.76
C LEU A 6 2.48 -0.67 -1.76
N ILE A 7 3.10 -1.76 -1.34
CA ILE A 7 3.49 -2.86 -2.22
C ILE A 7 2.51 -4.03 -2.06
N ASP A 8 1.63 -4.21 -3.04
CA ASP A 8 1.06 -5.54 -3.28
C ASP A 8 2.10 -6.36 -4.09
N LEU A 9 2.67 -7.41 -3.50
CA LEU A 9 3.43 -8.43 -4.22
C LEU A 9 2.52 -9.67 -4.39
N HIS A 10 2.51 -10.22 -5.60
CA HIS A 10 1.82 -11.45 -5.96
C HIS A 10 2.22 -12.63 -5.03
N GLU A 11 1.30 -13.56 -4.77
CA GLU A 11 1.64 -14.80 -4.05
C GLU A 11 2.68 -15.65 -4.80
N PRO A 12 3.48 -16.46 -4.08
CA PRO A 12 4.72 -17.02 -4.59
C PRO A 12 4.48 -18.28 -5.42
N THR A 13 4.71 -18.18 -6.73
CA THR A 13 5.25 -19.29 -7.50
C THR A 13 6.67 -18.92 -7.93
N LEU A 14 7.65 -19.27 -7.08
CA LEU A 14 9.10 -19.06 -7.27
C LEU A 14 9.67 -19.80 -8.52
N PRO A 15 10.90 -19.48 -9.03
CA PRO A 15 11.99 -18.75 -8.36
C PRO A 15 12.77 -17.69 -9.19
N ARG A 16 13.56 -16.88 -8.45
CA ARG A 16 14.80 -16.16 -8.85
C ARG A 16 14.68 -14.83 -9.63
N ALA A 17 14.16 -13.80 -8.96
CA ALA A 17 14.87 -12.53 -8.80
C ALA A 17 14.22 -11.79 -7.63
N ALA A 18 15.02 -11.22 -6.71
CA ALA A 18 14.48 -10.18 -5.84
C ALA A 18 13.90 -9.09 -6.76
N PRO A 19 12.66 -8.57 -6.54
CA PRO A 19 12.20 -7.41 -7.27
C PRO A 19 13.27 -6.34 -7.19
N LYS A 20 13.84 -5.98 -8.34
CA LYS A 20 14.81 -4.91 -8.44
C LYS A 20 14.03 -3.62 -8.20
N ILE A 21 13.97 -3.16 -6.95
CA ILE A 21 13.57 -1.79 -6.67
C ILE A 21 14.57 -0.91 -7.44
N PRO A 22 14.14 -0.15 -8.46
CA PRO A 22 15.06 0.57 -9.32
C PRO A 22 15.96 1.49 -8.50
N ARG A 23 17.24 1.57 -8.88
CA ARG A 23 18.10 2.66 -8.38
C ARG A 23 17.43 4.00 -8.77
N PRO A 24 17.41 5.00 -7.88
CA PRO A 24 16.89 6.32 -8.20
C PRO A 24 17.55 6.83 -9.49
N ARG A 25 16.76 7.03 -10.54
CA ARG A 25 17.18 7.76 -11.75
C ARG A 25 16.63 9.18 -11.67
N SER A 26 17.25 10.10 -12.40
CA SER A 26 17.01 11.55 -12.44
C SER A 26 15.56 12.01 -12.73
N ASP A 27 14.67 11.07 -13.03
CA ASP A 27 13.33 11.25 -13.57
C ASP A 27 12.34 10.25 -12.95
N GLY A 28 12.80 9.45 -11.97
CA GLY A 28 12.03 8.51 -11.16
C GLY A 28 12.17 8.82 -9.66
N TYR A 29 11.16 8.45 -8.88
CA TYR A 29 11.07 8.75 -7.45
C TYR A 29 12.35 8.43 -6.67
N ASN A 30 12.97 9.48 -6.11
CA ASN A 30 14.08 9.38 -5.18
C ASN A 30 13.53 9.63 -3.78
N PRO A 31 13.39 8.59 -2.93
CA PRO A 31 12.83 8.73 -1.60
C PRO A 31 13.76 9.44 -0.60
N GLY A 32 14.68 10.29 -1.08
CA GLY A 32 15.72 10.91 -0.28
C GLY A 32 16.40 9.93 0.68
N LYS A 33 16.56 10.34 1.93
CA LYS A 33 17.10 9.50 3.00
C LYS A 33 15.94 8.87 3.80
N LEU A 34 15.64 7.61 3.48
CA LEU A 34 14.69 6.83 4.25
C LEU A 34 15.21 6.62 5.67
N SER A 35 14.36 6.85 6.66
CA SER A 35 14.67 6.76 8.10
C SER A 35 13.89 5.65 8.80
N ALA A 36 12.77 5.20 8.24
CA ALA A 36 11.99 4.10 8.78
C ALA A 36 11.25 3.33 7.67
N VAL A 37 11.12 2.02 7.85
CA VAL A 37 10.34 1.13 6.98
C VAL A 37 9.38 0.33 7.85
N TRP A 38 8.08 0.48 7.60
CA TRP A 38 7.02 -0.25 8.26
C TRP A 38 6.31 -1.15 7.27
N ALA A 39 5.93 -2.34 7.69
CA ALA A 39 5.16 -3.29 6.92
C ALA A 39 3.91 -3.74 7.67
N SER A 40 2.92 -4.23 6.94
CA SER A 40 1.90 -5.09 7.52
C SER A 40 2.52 -6.44 7.95
N THR A 41 1.75 -7.28 8.63
CA THR A 41 2.24 -8.55 9.20
C THR A 41 2.30 -9.70 8.20
N GLU A 42 1.76 -9.51 7.01
CA GLU A 42 1.74 -10.52 5.95
C GLU A 42 3.14 -10.71 5.34
N THR A 43 3.52 -11.96 5.11
CA THR A 43 4.86 -12.35 4.60
C THR A 43 5.28 -11.53 3.38
N LYS A 44 4.38 -11.36 2.39
CA LYS A 44 4.66 -10.59 1.17
C LYS A 44 5.05 -9.12 1.45
N ALA A 45 4.43 -8.50 2.44
CA ALA A 45 4.71 -7.11 2.80
C ALA A 45 6.05 -7.00 3.54
N ILE A 46 6.32 -7.94 4.45
CA ILE A 46 7.60 -8.02 5.17
C ILE A 46 8.76 -8.27 4.20
N GLU A 47 8.61 -9.19 3.25
CA GLU A 47 9.62 -9.48 2.23
C GLU A 47 9.89 -8.26 1.34
N ALA A 48 8.84 -7.59 0.86
CA ALA A 48 8.97 -6.38 0.06
C ALA A 48 9.65 -5.23 0.84
N ALA A 49 9.26 -5.06 2.10
CA ALA A 49 9.88 -4.10 3.01
C ALA A 49 11.35 -4.42 3.26
N GLY A 50 11.72 -5.70 3.37
CA GLY A 50 13.11 -6.14 3.55
C GLY A 50 14.00 -5.74 2.37
N ILE A 51 13.49 -5.87 1.14
CA ILE A 51 14.22 -5.48 -0.07
C ILE A 51 14.45 -3.96 -0.10
N LEU A 52 13.45 -3.16 0.29
CA LEU A 52 13.59 -1.71 0.39
C LEU A 52 14.55 -1.31 1.51
N ALA A 53 14.35 -1.84 2.72
CA ALA A 53 15.10 -1.49 3.91
C ALA A 53 16.60 -1.84 3.79
N ALA A 54 16.93 -2.93 3.08
CA ALA A 54 18.31 -3.33 2.81
C ALA A 54 19.10 -2.26 2.05
N GLN A 55 18.46 -1.46 1.18
CA GLN A 55 19.13 -0.38 0.45
C GLN A 55 19.56 0.78 1.36
N PHE A 56 18.91 0.92 2.53
CA PHE A 56 19.13 2.01 3.47
C PHE A 56 19.75 1.53 4.80
N SER A 57 20.12 0.25 4.91
CA SER A 57 20.58 -0.37 6.17
C SER A 57 19.61 -0.16 7.34
N LEU A 58 18.30 -0.21 7.05
CA LEU A 58 17.24 -0.05 8.04
C LEU A 58 16.67 -1.41 8.47
N PRO A 59 16.14 -1.52 9.70
CA PRO A 59 15.28 -2.64 10.07
C PRO A 59 13.90 -2.51 9.40
N VAL A 60 13.20 -3.64 9.28
CA VAL A 60 11.76 -3.67 8.98
C VAL A 60 10.98 -3.68 10.30
N LEU A 61 10.12 -2.69 10.47
CA LEU A 61 9.16 -2.61 11.56
C LEU A 61 7.81 -3.13 11.07
N VAL A 62 6.99 -3.69 11.97
CA VAL A 62 5.67 -4.25 11.59
C VAL A 62 4.55 -3.65 12.42
N HIS A 63 3.39 -3.47 11.80
CA HIS A 63 2.20 -3.00 12.50
C HIS A 63 0.96 -3.72 11.99
N HIS A 64 0.25 -4.44 12.88
CA HIS A 64 -0.92 -5.24 12.52
C HIS A 64 -1.98 -4.41 11.79
N GLY A 65 -2.26 -3.19 12.23
CA GLY A 65 -3.26 -2.32 11.61
C GLY A 65 -3.03 -1.94 10.14
N LEU A 66 -1.87 -2.29 9.54
CA LEU A 66 -1.59 -2.12 8.12
C LEU A 66 -2.04 -3.31 7.24
N HIS A 67 -2.70 -4.33 7.81
CA HIS A 67 -3.20 -5.49 7.05
C HIS A 67 -4.26 -5.11 6.00
N GLU A 68 -4.45 -5.94 4.98
CA GLU A 68 -5.45 -5.73 3.92
C GLU A 68 -6.88 -5.76 4.49
N ASN A 69 -7.87 -5.23 3.77
CA ASN A 69 -9.27 -5.38 4.19
C ASN A 69 -9.62 -6.86 4.42
N ASP A 70 -10.22 -7.19 5.57
CA ASP A 70 -10.55 -8.58 5.89
C ASP A 70 -11.65 -9.09 4.95
N ARG A 71 -11.32 -10.17 4.24
CA ARG A 71 -12.17 -10.85 3.26
C ARG A 71 -12.26 -12.36 3.51
N SER A 72 -11.85 -12.80 4.69
CA SER A 72 -11.77 -14.23 5.06
C SER A 72 -13.12 -14.94 5.01
N ALA A 73 -14.23 -14.22 5.23
CA ALA A 73 -15.59 -14.75 5.25
C ALA A 73 -16.03 -15.47 3.96
N THR A 74 -15.41 -15.16 2.82
CA THR A 74 -15.78 -15.75 1.52
C THR A 74 -14.83 -16.86 1.06
N GLY A 75 -13.67 -17.02 1.70
CA GLY A 75 -12.59 -17.83 1.15
C GLY A 75 -12.14 -17.34 -0.24
N PHE A 76 -11.70 -18.27 -1.10
CA PHE A 76 -11.31 -17.96 -2.47
C PHE A 76 -12.52 -17.58 -3.34
N LEU A 77 -12.41 -16.48 -4.07
CA LEU A 77 -13.37 -16.06 -5.10
C LEU A 77 -12.67 -16.07 -6.47
N PRO A 78 -13.30 -16.60 -7.53
CA PRO A 78 -12.82 -16.44 -8.89
C PRO A 78 -12.71 -14.95 -9.28
N PRO A 79 -11.78 -14.56 -10.19
CA PRO A 79 -11.50 -13.15 -10.47
C PRO A 79 -12.73 -12.29 -10.79
N PRO A 80 -13.68 -12.72 -11.66
CA PRO A 80 -14.85 -11.89 -11.95
C PRO A 80 -15.78 -11.70 -10.74
N GLU A 81 -15.81 -12.65 -9.81
CA GLU A 81 -16.60 -12.54 -8.58
C GLU A 81 -15.88 -11.67 -7.54
N PHE A 82 -14.54 -11.80 -7.46
CA PHE A 82 -13.70 -10.93 -6.67
C PHE A 82 -13.86 -9.46 -7.08
N ASP A 83 -13.80 -9.17 -8.39
CA ASP A 83 -13.91 -7.80 -8.91
C ASP A 83 -15.27 -7.17 -8.55
N ARG A 84 -16.37 -7.91 -8.75
CA ARG A 84 -17.70 -7.46 -8.32
C ARG A 84 -17.78 -7.22 -6.82
N MET A 85 -17.10 -8.04 -6.02
CA MET A 85 -17.06 -7.86 -4.58
C MET A 85 -16.29 -6.61 -4.20
N ALA A 86 -15.13 -6.39 -4.82
CA ALA A 86 -14.32 -5.21 -4.60
C ALA A 86 -15.11 -3.95 -4.98
N ASP A 87 -15.77 -3.93 -6.14
CA ASP A 87 -16.65 -2.82 -6.54
C ASP A 87 -17.73 -2.55 -5.49
N ALA A 88 -18.41 -3.59 -5.02
CA ALA A 88 -19.43 -3.46 -3.99
C ALA A 88 -18.88 -2.95 -2.64
N PHE A 89 -17.71 -3.42 -2.22
CA PHE A 89 -17.03 -3.00 -0.99
C PHE A 89 -16.72 -1.50 -1.01
N PHE A 90 -16.20 -0.99 -2.14
CA PHE A 90 -15.94 0.45 -2.28
C PHE A 90 -17.22 1.27 -2.48
N ALA A 91 -18.25 0.73 -3.14
CA ALA A 91 -19.50 1.45 -3.41
C ALA A 91 -20.44 1.55 -2.20
N ARG A 92 -20.33 0.63 -1.23
CA ARG A 92 -21.19 0.57 -0.03
C ARG A 92 -20.33 0.54 1.23
N PRO A 93 -19.61 1.65 1.53
CA PRO A 93 -18.53 1.62 2.49
C PRO A 93 -18.98 1.35 3.94
N ASP A 94 -20.24 1.66 4.27
CA ASP A 94 -20.86 1.43 5.58
C ASP A 94 -21.50 0.03 5.74
N GLU A 95 -21.49 -0.78 4.69
CA GLU A 95 -22.05 -2.14 4.68
C GLU A 95 -20.95 -3.21 4.71
N SER A 96 -21.19 -4.29 5.44
CA SER A 96 -20.38 -5.50 5.31
C SER A 96 -20.89 -6.31 4.11
N VAL A 97 -20.18 -6.22 2.99
CA VAL A 97 -20.55 -6.95 1.78
C VAL A 97 -20.09 -8.41 1.91
N ARG A 98 -21.04 -9.35 2.02
CA ARG A 98 -20.78 -10.79 2.15
C ARG A 98 -19.81 -11.14 3.30
N GLY A 99 -19.90 -10.40 4.40
CA GLY A 99 -19.11 -10.64 5.61
C GLY A 99 -17.68 -10.09 5.56
N TRP A 100 -17.31 -9.35 4.50
CA TRP A 100 -16.05 -8.60 4.49
C TRP A 100 -16.07 -7.49 5.55
N GLU A 101 -14.89 -7.06 6.00
CA GLU A 101 -14.72 -5.82 6.76
C GLU A 101 -15.43 -4.67 6.03
N ARG A 102 -16.04 -3.74 6.76
CA ARG A 102 -16.63 -2.56 6.14
C ARG A 102 -15.51 -1.64 5.67
N ALA A 103 -15.66 -0.99 4.52
CA ALA A 103 -14.61 -0.12 4.00
C ALA A 103 -14.32 1.07 4.94
N VAL A 104 -15.35 1.58 5.63
CA VAL A 104 -15.15 2.62 6.66
C VAL A 104 -14.31 2.14 7.84
N ASP A 105 -14.48 0.89 8.27
CA ASP A 105 -13.73 0.31 9.38
C ASP A 105 -12.26 0.08 8.98
N ALA A 106 -12.04 -0.48 7.78
CA ALA A 106 -10.70 -0.66 7.21
C ALA A 106 -9.97 0.69 7.03
N GLN A 107 -10.67 1.72 6.54
CA GLN A 107 -10.11 3.07 6.38
C GLN A 107 -9.73 3.68 7.73
N ALA A 108 -10.60 3.55 8.74
CA ALA A 108 -10.33 4.05 10.09
C ALA A 108 -9.12 3.35 10.71
N ARG A 109 -9.08 2.01 10.61
CA ARG A 109 -7.99 1.18 11.12
C ARG A 109 -6.63 1.54 10.52
N VAL A 110 -6.51 1.60 9.18
CA VAL A 110 -5.23 1.91 8.54
C VAL A 110 -4.80 3.35 8.83
N ALA A 111 -5.75 4.29 8.93
CA ALA A 111 -5.44 5.67 9.29
C ALA A 111 -4.90 5.77 10.72
N THR A 112 -5.54 5.12 11.69
CA THR A 112 -5.07 5.06 13.08
C THR A 112 -3.68 4.43 13.16
N ALA A 113 -3.43 3.33 12.45
CA ALA A 113 -2.11 2.70 12.41
C ALA A 113 -1.01 3.64 11.88
N VAL A 114 -1.29 4.35 10.80
CA VAL A 114 -0.35 5.33 10.23
C VAL A 114 -0.13 6.50 11.19
N ASP A 115 -1.18 6.99 11.85
CA ASP A 115 -1.05 8.08 12.82
C ASP A 115 -0.25 7.67 14.07
N ASP A 116 -0.49 6.47 14.62
CA ASP A 116 0.27 5.92 15.75
C ASP A 116 1.76 5.80 15.44
N ILE A 117 2.09 5.37 14.22
CA ILE A 117 3.48 5.27 13.74
C ILE A 117 4.10 6.66 13.61
N LEU A 118 3.37 7.60 12.98
CA LEU A 118 3.89 8.94 12.71
C LEU A 118 4.04 9.79 13.97
N GLN A 119 3.22 9.58 15.00
CA GLN A 119 3.39 10.23 16.31
C GLN A 119 4.74 9.92 16.97
N ARG A 120 5.35 8.78 16.65
CA ARG A 120 6.63 8.32 17.21
C ARG A 120 7.80 8.51 16.24
N PHE A 121 7.53 8.98 15.02
CA PHE A 121 8.52 9.11 13.97
C PHE A 121 9.24 10.46 14.06
N SER A 122 10.58 10.42 14.04
CA SER A 122 11.44 11.61 14.12
C SER A 122 12.53 11.64 13.03
N GLY A 123 12.25 11.07 11.86
CA GLY A 123 13.19 10.99 10.74
C GLY A 123 12.85 11.91 9.57
N GLU A 124 13.60 11.77 8.48
CA GLU A 124 13.39 12.55 7.25
C GLU A 124 12.22 11.96 6.44
N ASN A 125 12.37 10.71 5.98
CA ASN A 125 11.35 10.00 5.21
C ASN A 125 11.02 8.64 5.84
N ILE A 126 9.80 8.15 5.61
CA ILE A 126 9.27 6.88 6.13
C ILE A 126 8.57 6.14 5.01
N ALA A 127 8.58 4.80 5.02
CA ALA A 127 7.83 3.98 4.05
C ALA A 127 6.88 3.04 4.77
N PHE A 128 5.67 2.86 4.21
CA PHE A 128 4.64 1.94 4.72
C PHE A 128 4.24 0.92 3.65
N ILE A 129 4.74 -0.31 3.77
CA ILE A 129 4.49 -1.43 2.88
C ILE A 129 3.23 -2.16 3.33
N SER A 130 2.15 -1.97 2.57
CA SER A 130 0.80 -2.46 2.85
C SER A 130 0.13 -2.89 1.53
N HIS A 131 -1.20 -2.85 1.43
CA HIS A 131 -1.96 -3.53 0.39
C HIS A 131 -2.90 -2.59 -0.37
N GLY A 132 -3.25 -2.96 -1.61
CA GLY A 132 -4.02 -2.12 -2.54
C GLY A 132 -5.30 -1.57 -1.93
N GLY A 133 -6.12 -2.42 -1.30
CA GLY A 133 -7.42 -2.03 -0.76
C GLY A 133 -7.29 -0.94 0.30
N VAL A 134 -6.60 -1.22 1.40
CA VAL A 134 -6.36 -0.24 2.48
C VAL A 134 -5.54 0.97 2.04
N GLY A 135 -4.67 0.80 1.04
CA GLY A 135 -3.95 1.89 0.40
C GLY A 135 -4.83 2.91 -0.28
N THR A 136 -5.81 2.42 -1.03
CA THR A 136 -6.80 3.23 -1.72
C THR A 136 -7.74 3.91 -0.74
N LEU A 137 -8.12 3.23 0.35
CA LEU A 137 -8.90 3.82 1.43
C LEU A 137 -8.16 4.97 2.11
N LEU A 138 -6.87 4.78 2.44
CA LEU A 138 -6.05 5.83 3.03
C LEU A 138 -5.85 7.00 2.07
N LEU A 139 -5.65 6.73 0.77
CA LEU A 139 -5.57 7.76 -0.27
C LEU A 139 -6.85 8.61 -0.31
N CYS A 140 -8.03 7.97 -0.32
CA CYS A 140 -9.31 8.69 -0.30
C CYS A 140 -9.42 9.62 0.92
N LYS A 141 -9.00 9.13 2.11
CA LYS A 141 -8.99 9.90 3.35
C LYS A 141 -8.12 11.16 3.22
N TYR A 142 -6.90 11.03 2.71
CA TYR A 142 -5.96 12.16 2.62
C TYR A 142 -6.27 13.12 1.46
N LEU A 143 -6.99 12.66 0.45
CA LEU A 143 -7.56 13.52 -0.58
C LEU A 143 -8.83 14.26 -0.12
N GLY A 144 -9.42 13.88 1.01
CA GLY A 144 -10.69 14.44 1.48
C GLY A 144 -11.87 14.10 0.57
N ILE A 145 -11.83 12.95 -0.12
CA ILE A 145 -12.89 12.48 -1.02
C ILE A 145 -13.61 11.27 -0.42
N PRO A 146 -14.87 11.01 -0.84
CA PRO A 146 -15.56 9.77 -0.49
C PRO A 146 -14.74 8.52 -0.89
N ILE A 147 -14.89 7.43 -0.13
CA ILE A 147 -14.33 6.13 -0.49
C ILE A 147 -14.83 5.77 -1.90
N SER A 148 -13.91 5.46 -2.80
CA SER A 148 -14.24 5.13 -4.18
C SER A 148 -13.22 4.22 -4.84
N ARG A 149 -13.71 3.23 -5.58
CA ARG A 149 -12.91 2.32 -6.43
C ARG A 149 -12.14 3.08 -7.51
N THR A 150 -12.61 4.26 -7.93
CA THR A 150 -11.93 5.07 -8.96
C THR A 150 -10.56 5.61 -8.50
N ALA A 151 -10.28 5.59 -7.20
CA ALA A 151 -8.97 5.95 -6.66
C ALA A 151 -8.02 4.75 -6.54
N ASP A 152 -8.45 3.54 -6.93
CA ASP A 152 -7.67 2.32 -6.77
C ASP A 152 -6.42 2.31 -7.64
N GLN A 153 -5.42 1.54 -7.22
CA GLN A 153 -4.23 1.32 -8.03
C GLN A 153 -4.60 0.55 -9.31
N PRO A 154 -3.99 0.86 -10.47
CA PRO A 154 -4.29 0.17 -11.72
C PRO A 154 -3.94 -1.33 -11.69
N PHE A 155 -2.81 -1.67 -11.06
CA PHE A 155 -2.33 -3.03 -10.85
C PHE A 155 -1.31 -3.03 -9.69
N GLN A 156 -0.71 -4.18 -9.39
CA GLN A 156 0.29 -4.33 -8.32
C GLN A 156 1.56 -3.50 -8.59
N GLY A 157 2.37 -3.23 -7.54
CA GLY A 157 3.65 -2.52 -7.71
C GLY A 157 3.52 -1.02 -7.95
N HIS A 158 2.52 -0.36 -7.36
CA HIS A 158 2.38 1.09 -7.37
C HIS A 158 2.69 1.72 -6.01
N PHE A 159 2.84 3.03 -5.98
CA PHE A 159 2.88 3.80 -4.74
C PHE A 159 2.24 5.18 -4.96
N TRP A 160 1.62 5.73 -3.93
CA TRP A 160 1.26 7.15 -3.87
C TRP A 160 2.02 7.78 -2.73
N ALA A 161 1.97 9.11 -2.60
CA ALA A 161 2.83 9.78 -1.64
C ALA A 161 2.20 11.04 -1.03
N PHE A 162 2.49 11.32 0.24
CA PHE A 162 1.94 12.46 0.98
C PHE A 162 2.98 13.11 1.87
N ASP A 163 2.75 14.38 2.16
CA ASP A 163 3.58 15.16 3.07
C ASP A 163 3.26 14.84 4.53
N VAL A 164 4.23 14.33 5.29
CA VAL A 164 3.99 13.83 6.67
C VAL A 164 3.45 14.92 7.59
N ALA A 165 3.98 16.15 7.50
CA ALA A 165 3.61 17.25 8.38
C ALA A 165 2.20 17.77 8.09
N THR A 166 1.83 17.86 6.81
CA THR A 166 0.54 18.46 6.38
C THR A 166 -0.53 17.44 5.99
N ARG A 167 -0.16 16.17 5.87
CA ARG A 167 -0.95 15.07 5.26
C ARG A 167 -1.47 15.36 3.86
N ARG A 168 -0.87 16.33 3.17
CA ARG A 168 -1.21 16.66 1.79
C ARG A 168 -0.66 15.61 0.84
N VAL A 169 -1.54 14.98 0.06
CA VAL A 169 -1.12 14.10 -1.05
C VAL A 169 -0.29 14.88 -2.06
N LEU A 170 0.92 14.41 -2.36
CA LEU A 170 1.79 15.01 -3.37
C LEU A 170 1.54 14.43 -4.76
N HIS A 171 1.30 13.12 -4.83
CA HIS A 171 0.83 12.47 -6.05
C HIS A 171 0.04 11.20 -5.69
N ARG A 172 -0.85 10.81 -6.60
CA ARG A 172 -1.59 9.54 -6.54
C ARG A 172 -0.69 8.38 -6.97
N TRP A 173 -1.26 7.21 -7.21
CA TRP A 173 -0.55 6.01 -7.66
C TRP A 173 0.38 6.28 -8.85
N ARG A 174 1.62 5.81 -8.72
CA ARG A 174 2.68 5.76 -9.73
C ARG A 174 3.34 4.40 -9.67
N GLU A 175 3.81 3.90 -10.80
CA GLU A 175 4.54 2.64 -10.86
C GLU A 175 5.86 2.72 -10.10
N ILE A 176 6.20 1.68 -9.33
CA ILE A 176 7.51 1.56 -8.65
C ILE A 176 8.62 1.31 -9.68
N ALA A 177 8.33 0.55 -10.74
CA ALA A 177 9.24 0.27 -11.84
C ALA A 177 8.45 0.25 -13.16
N PRO A 178 9.02 0.77 -14.27
CA PRO A 178 8.39 0.65 -15.58
C PRO A 178 8.17 -0.82 -15.92
N GLN A 179 7.02 -1.15 -16.51
CA GLN A 179 6.85 -2.46 -17.14
C GLN A 179 7.88 -2.59 -18.28
N GLU A 180 8.72 -3.63 -18.24
CA GLU A 180 9.48 -4.00 -19.44
C GLU A 180 8.47 -4.36 -20.52
N MET A 181 8.35 -3.54 -21.56
CA MET A 181 7.57 -3.91 -22.75
C MET A 181 8.21 -5.18 -23.32
N VAL A 182 7.57 -6.33 -23.09
CA VAL A 182 7.85 -7.51 -23.89
C VAL A 182 7.32 -7.21 -25.27
N VAL A 183 8.22 -6.72 -26.13
CA VAL A 183 7.94 -6.58 -27.57
C VAL A 183 7.82 -8.01 -28.08
N SER A 184 6.58 -8.43 -28.34
CA SER A 184 6.23 -9.68 -29.03
C SER A 184 6.66 -9.64 -30.48
#